data_AF-A0A6A2XM91-F1
#
_entry.id   AF-A0A6A2XM91-F1
#
_cell.length_a   1.000
_cell.length_b   1.000
_cell.length_c   1.000
_cell.angle_alpha   90.00
_cell.angle_beta   90.00
_cell.angle_gamma   90.00
#
_symmetry.space_group_name_H-M   'P 1'
#
loop_
_entity.id
_entity.type
_entity.pdbx_description
1 polymer ?
#
loop_
_entity_poly.entity_id
_entity_poly.type
_entity_poly.pdbx_seq_one_letter_code
_entity_poly.pdbx_strand_id
1 'polypeptide(L)'
;MSSPALTCSKQTILHCFVAISEGKIKVVNEILTRVSQAANTNRNSEQRLMECMLVALKSRVNSTENPPPVAELFSRAHTIATQLLYDLSPCFKLGFLLSNQAILYATLDQLRCNKLHVIDFDIGQGGQYINLLHAVSERRNGKPTMVKITVIADNGGDERLKTLI
;
A
#
# COMPACT_ATOMS: atom_id res chain seq x y z
N MET A 1 -21.63 35.43 22.50
CA MET A 1 -22.22 34.12 22.13
C MET A 1 -21.08 33.16 21.83
N SER A 2 -21.17 31.96 22.37
CA SER A 2 -20.11 30.94 22.49
C SER A 2 -19.46 30.57 21.16
N SER A 3 -18.12 30.65 21.13
CA SER A 3 -17.31 29.98 20.11
C SER A 3 -17.64 28.49 20.12
N PRO A 4 -17.95 27.85 18.97
CA PRO A 4 -18.15 26.41 18.95
C PRO A 4 -16.82 25.76 19.34
N ALA A 5 -16.85 24.88 20.33
CA ALA A 5 -15.70 24.07 20.71
C ALA A 5 -15.05 23.50 19.46
N LEU A 6 -13.72 23.62 19.31
CA LEU A 6 -13.00 22.92 18.27
C LEU A 6 -13.28 21.42 18.46
N THR A 7 -14.23 20.89 17.71
CA THR A 7 -14.42 19.45 17.58
C THR A 7 -13.10 18.88 17.09
N CYS A 8 -12.68 17.76 17.69
CA CYS A 8 -11.47 17.05 17.31
C CYS A 8 -11.44 16.91 15.78
N SER A 9 -10.30 17.17 15.14
CA SER A 9 -10.16 17.16 13.68
C SER A 9 -10.76 15.88 13.06
N LYS A 10 -10.63 14.73 13.73
CA LYS A 10 -11.27 13.45 13.38
C LYS A 10 -12.80 13.50 13.34
N GLN A 11 -13.45 14.10 14.33
CA GLN A 11 -14.92 14.24 14.38
C GLN A 11 -15.41 15.12 13.23
N THR A 12 -14.68 16.19 12.93
CA THR A 12 -15.01 17.10 11.82
C THR A 12 -14.93 16.37 10.47
N ILE A 13 -13.93 15.50 10.27
CA ILE A 13 -13.87 14.63 9.08
C ILE A 13 -15.02 13.62 9.05
N LEU A 14 -15.36 12.99 10.18
CA LEU A 14 -16.48 12.06 10.24
C LEU A 14 -17.81 12.72 9.87
N HIS A 15 -18.05 13.94 10.36
CA HIS A 15 -19.22 14.73 9.98
C HIS A 15 -19.22 15.07 8.49
N CYS A 16 -18.05 15.33 7.90
CA CYS A 16 -17.91 15.52 6.46
C CYS A 16 -18.33 14.26 5.69
N PHE A 17 -17.87 13.07 6.11
CA PHE A 17 -18.28 11.80 5.49
C PHE A 17 -19.79 11.59 5.54
N VAL A 18 -20.42 11.82 6.69
CA VAL A 18 -21.89 11.70 6.84
C VAL A 18 -22.58 12.69 5.90
N ALA A 19 -22.16 13.95 5.87
CA ALA A 19 -22.74 14.96 5.00
C ALA A 19 -22.59 14.61 3.51
N ILE A 20 -21.47 13.99 3.10
CA ILE A 20 -21.28 13.47 1.73
C ILE A 20 -22.27 12.34 1.46
N SER A 21 -22.41 11.36 2.37
CA SER A 21 -23.34 10.24 2.18
C SER A 21 -24.81 10.68 2.09
N GLU A 22 -25.16 11.77 2.77
CA GLU A 22 -26.50 12.37 2.75
C GLU A 22 -26.71 13.36 1.59
N GLY A 23 -25.70 13.60 0.75
CA GLY A 23 -25.78 14.56 -0.37
C GLY A 23 -25.85 16.03 0.04
N LYS A 24 -25.48 16.38 1.29
CA LYS A 24 -25.56 17.74 1.84
C LYS A 24 -24.36 18.60 1.43
N ILE A 25 -24.20 18.85 0.12
CA ILE A 25 -23.01 19.52 -0.46
C ILE A 25 -22.69 20.89 0.16
N LYS A 26 -23.70 21.68 0.55
CA LYS A 26 -23.47 22.97 1.24
C LYS A 26 -22.74 22.80 2.57
N VAL A 27 -23.16 21.81 3.37
CA VAL A 27 -22.56 21.47 4.66
C VAL A 27 -21.14 20.92 4.45
N VAL A 28 -20.96 20.08 3.43
CA VAL A 28 -19.65 19.54 3.05
C VAL A 28 -18.67 20.67 2.75
N ASN A 29 -19.05 21.64 1.91
CA ASN A 29 -18.18 22.76 1.56
C ASN A 29 -17.81 23.60 2.79
N GLU A 30 -18.77 23.90 3.67
CA GLU A 30 -18.52 24.63 4.92
C GLU A 30 -17.53 23.89 5.83
N ILE A 31 -17.68 22.57 5.97
CA ILE A 31 -16.77 21.74 6.76
C ILE A 31 -15.37 21.72 6.13
N LEU A 32 -15.27 21.52 4.81
CA LEU A 32 -13.97 21.48 4.11
C LEU A 32 -13.21 22.80 4.20
N THR A 33 -13.91 23.95 4.13
CA THR A 33 -13.30 25.27 4.32
C THR A 33 -12.72 25.40 5.73
N ARG A 34 -13.49 25.03 6.76
CA ARG A 34 -13.04 25.09 8.16
C ARG A 34 -11.82 24.20 8.42
N VAL A 35 -11.85 22.96 7.93
CA VAL A 35 -10.74 22.00 8.12
C VAL A 35 -9.47 22.48 7.39
N SER A 36 -9.62 23.07 6.20
CA SER A 36 -8.47 23.61 5.45
C SER A 36 -7.79 24.78 6.16
N GLN A 37 -8.54 25.60 6.91
CA GLN A 37 -8.02 26.75 7.66
C GLN A 37 -7.37 26.33 8.99
N ALA A 38 -7.77 25.20 9.57
CA ALA A 38 -7.29 24.70 10.85
C ALA A 38 -6.00 23.86 10.74
N ALA A 39 -5.41 23.73 9.55
CA ALA A 39 -4.19 22.97 9.35
C ALA A 39 -2.99 23.69 10.01
N ASN A 40 -2.64 23.25 11.22
CA ASN A 40 -1.57 23.81 12.04
C ASN A 40 -0.17 23.47 11.50
N THR A 41 0.81 24.31 11.82
CA THR A 41 2.23 24.22 11.43
C THR A 41 3.00 23.03 12.03
N ASN A 42 2.41 22.28 12.97
CA ASN A 42 3.06 21.14 13.62
C ASN A 42 2.71 19.82 12.89
N ARG A 43 3.60 19.35 12.01
CA ARG A 43 3.42 18.13 11.19
C ARG A 43 3.60 16.84 11.99
N ASN A 44 2.71 16.58 12.95
CA ASN A 44 2.67 15.28 13.63
C ASN A 44 1.97 14.21 12.74
N SER A 45 2.01 12.95 13.15
CA SER A 45 1.44 11.83 12.38
C SER A 45 -0.07 11.95 12.18
N GLU A 46 -0.80 12.45 13.18
CA GLU A 46 -2.24 12.68 13.10
C GLU A 46 -2.56 13.73 12.05
N GLN A 47 -1.86 14.87 12.05
CA GLN A 47 -2.07 15.93 11.07
C GLN A 47 -1.81 15.46 9.63
N ARG A 48 -0.76 14.67 9.41
CA ARG A 48 -0.46 14.06 8.09
C ARG A 48 -1.59 13.14 7.62
N LEU A 49 -2.17 12.34 8.52
CA LEU A 49 -3.32 11.50 8.21
C LEU A 49 -4.54 12.36 7.84
N MET A 50 -4.79 13.43 8.58
CA MET A 50 -5.90 14.35 8.33
C MET A 50 -5.77 15.07 6.98
N GLU A 51 -4.57 15.50 6.61
CA GLU A 51 -4.29 16.10 5.30
C GLU A 51 -4.58 15.11 4.16
N CYS A 52 -4.13 13.86 4.29
CA CYS A 52 -4.41 12.81 3.31
C CYS A 52 -5.93 12.56 3.15
N MET A 53 -6.66 12.43 4.27
CA MET A 53 -8.11 12.28 4.25
C MET A 53 -8.81 13.49 3.62
N LEU A 54 -8.34 14.71 3.91
CA LEU A 54 -8.92 15.94 3.35
C LEU A 54 -8.76 16.00 1.83
N VAL A 55 -7.59 15.63 1.30
CA VAL A 55 -7.36 15.54 -0.16
C VAL A 55 -8.32 14.53 -0.78
N ALA A 56 -8.46 13.34 -0.18
CA ALA A 56 -9.38 12.32 -0.66
C ALA A 56 -10.85 12.79 -0.64
N LEU A 57 -11.28 13.48 0.42
CA LEU A 57 -12.62 14.05 0.54
C LEU A 57 -12.89 15.11 -0.53
N LYS A 58 -11.97 16.05 -0.72
CA LYS A 58 -12.09 17.08 -1.77
C LYS A 58 -12.22 16.45 -3.15
N SER A 59 -11.41 15.43 -3.43
CA SER A 59 -11.49 14.68 -4.68
C SER A 59 -12.80 13.94 -4.86
N ARG A 60 -13.33 13.34 -3.79
CA ARG A 60 -14.63 12.65 -3.82
C ARG A 60 -15.80 13.61 -4.09
N VAL A 61 -15.73 14.84 -3.59
CA VAL A 61 -16.78 15.85 -3.73
C VAL A 61 -16.75 16.50 -5.11
N ASN A 62 -15.56 16.85 -5.60
CA ASN A 62 -15.38 17.43 -6.93
C ASN A 62 -14.09 16.93 -7.57
N SER A 63 -14.19 15.81 -8.29
CA SER A 63 -13.05 15.18 -8.96
C SER A 63 -12.52 15.98 -10.14
N THR A 64 -13.30 16.91 -10.69
CA THR A 64 -12.89 17.76 -11.81
C THR A 64 -11.94 18.86 -11.34
N GLU A 65 -12.26 19.52 -10.22
CA GLU A 65 -11.39 20.54 -9.61
C GLU A 65 -10.28 19.93 -8.75
N ASN A 66 -10.54 18.77 -8.15
CA ASN A 66 -9.60 18.06 -7.27
C ASN A 66 -9.41 16.63 -7.82
N PRO A 67 -8.68 16.46 -8.93
CA PRO A 67 -8.46 15.14 -9.49
C PRO A 67 -7.79 14.23 -8.46
N PRO A 68 -8.18 12.94 -8.39
CA PRO A 68 -7.54 12.01 -7.48
C PRO A 68 -6.06 11.87 -7.88
N PRO A 69 -5.15 11.63 -6.93
CA PRO A 69 -3.70 11.55 -7.18
C PRO A 69 -3.29 10.26 -7.92
N VAL A 70 -4.15 9.74 -8.80
CA VAL A 70 -3.92 8.52 -9.60
C VAL A 70 -2.71 8.70 -10.52
N ALA A 71 -2.46 9.93 -10.99
CA ALA A 71 -1.28 10.24 -11.80
C ALA A 71 0.05 10.09 -11.03
N GLU A 72 0.02 10.11 -9.70
CA GLU A 72 1.21 9.88 -8.87
C GLU A 72 1.50 8.39 -8.70
N LEU A 73 0.51 7.51 -8.94
CA LEU A 73 0.70 6.07 -8.91
C LEU A 73 1.65 5.63 -10.03
N PHE A 74 2.41 4.57 -9.76
CA PHE A 74 3.44 4.03 -10.65
C PHE A 74 4.59 4.98 -11.01
N SER A 75 4.58 6.23 -10.52
CA SER A 75 5.70 7.15 -10.67
C SER A 75 6.98 6.61 -10.00
N ARG A 76 8.13 7.17 -10.40
CA ARG A 76 9.41 6.89 -9.72
C ARG A 76 9.33 7.23 -8.23
N ALA A 77 8.67 8.33 -7.88
CA ALA A 77 8.49 8.74 -6.49
C ALA A 77 7.65 7.71 -5.71
N HIS A 78 6.56 7.21 -6.30
CA HIS A 78 5.74 6.14 -5.72
C HIS A 78 6.53 4.85 -5.50
N THR A 79 7.35 4.44 -6.48
CA THR A 79 8.25 3.29 -6.33
C THR A 79 9.19 3.46 -5.13
N ILE A 80 9.87 4.62 -5.04
CA ILE A 80 10.84 4.88 -3.98
C ILE A 80 10.14 4.90 -2.61
N ALA A 81 8.97 5.54 -2.51
CA ALA A 81 8.18 5.58 -1.29
C ALA A 81 7.72 4.17 -0.86
N THR A 82 7.34 3.31 -1.82
CA THR A 82 6.97 1.92 -1.55
C THR A 82 8.16 1.11 -1.03
N GLN A 83 9.34 1.28 -1.64
CA GLN A 83 10.55 0.61 -1.16
C GLN A 83 10.93 1.06 0.26
N LEU A 84 10.89 2.37 0.53
CA LEU A 84 11.12 2.89 1.88
C LEU A 84 10.12 2.33 2.89
N LEU A 85 8.86 2.17 2.51
CA LEU A 85 7.85 1.56 3.35
C LEU A 85 8.18 0.09 3.68
N TYR A 86 8.68 -0.68 2.70
CA TYR A 86 9.13 -2.05 2.93
C TYR A 86 10.36 -2.13 3.84
N ASP A 87 11.32 -1.22 3.67
CA ASP A 87 12.56 -1.22 4.45
C ASP A 87 12.35 -0.78 5.90
N LEU A 88 11.44 0.18 6.12
CA LEU A 88 11.19 0.77 7.44
C LEU A 88 10.09 0.05 8.24
N SER A 89 9.14 -0.63 7.59
CA SER A 89 8.05 -1.31 8.27
C SER A 89 8.32 -2.81 8.47
N PRO A 90 8.24 -3.33 9.71
CA PRO A 90 8.45 -4.76 9.96
C PRO A 90 7.35 -5.64 9.32
N CYS A 91 6.18 -5.07 9.04
CA CYS A 91 5.02 -5.82 8.54
C CYS A 91 5.32 -6.57 7.24
N PHE A 92 6.06 -5.95 6.31
CA PHE A 92 6.35 -6.56 5.01
C PHE A 92 7.37 -7.68 5.14
N LYS A 93 8.44 -7.47 5.89
CA LYS A 93 9.44 -8.51 6.15
C LYS A 93 8.83 -9.73 6.85
N LEU A 94 7.93 -9.50 7.82
CA LEU A 94 7.17 -10.57 8.47
C LEU A 94 6.24 -11.28 7.48
N GLY A 95 5.52 -10.53 6.64
CA GLY A 95 4.67 -11.08 5.58
C GLY A 95 5.46 -11.99 4.63
N PHE A 96 6.60 -11.52 4.11
CA PHE A 96 7.47 -12.32 3.24
C PHE A 96 8.00 -13.57 3.93
N LEU A 97 8.42 -13.48 5.19
CA LEU A 97 8.87 -14.65 5.95
C LEU A 97 7.76 -15.69 6.08
N LEU A 98 6.57 -15.27 6.49
CA LEU A 98 5.43 -16.18 6.69
C LEU A 98 4.96 -16.80 5.36
N SER A 99 4.92 -16.02 4.28
CA SER A 99 4.61 -16.53 2.94
C SER A 99 5.61 -17.57 2.48
N ASN A 100 6.92 -17.31 2.65
CA ASN A 100 7.97 -18.27 2.30
C ASN A 100 7.86 -19.56 3.13
N GLN A 101 7.58 -19.44 4.43
CA GLN A 101 7.34 -20.61 5.28
C GLN A 101 6.10 -21.39 4.84
N ALA A 102 5.01 -20.72 4.48
CA ALA A 102 3.80 -21.37 3.99
C ALA A 102 4.04 -22.13 2.67
N ILE A 103 4.78 -21.53 1.72
CA ILE A 103 5.20 -22.19 0.48
C ILE A 103 6.03 -23.43 0.77
N LEU A 104 6.93 -23.36 1.75
CA LEU A 104 7.67 -24.51 2.21
C LEU A 104 6.70 -25.55 2.79
N TYR A 105 5.93 -25.26 3.83
CA TYR A 105 5.02 -26.25 4.42
C TYR A 105 4.12 -26.95 3.40
N ALA A 106 3.55 -26.21 2.44
CA ALA A 106 2.70 -26.75 1.38
C ALA A 106 3.41 -27.73 0.42
N THR A 107 4.75 -27.71 0.38
CA THR A 107 5.56 -28.48 -0.57
C THR A 107 6.40 -29.58 0.10
N LEU A 108 6.23 -29.81 1.41
CA LEU A 108 7.02 -30.82 2.15
C LEU A 108 6.74 -32.26 1.69
N ASP A 109 5.47 -32.59 1.42
CA ASP A 109 5.02 -33.97 1.16
C ASP A 109 4.81 -34.27 -0.33
N GLN A 110 5.30 -33.39 -1.22
CA GLN A 110 5.16 -33.53 -2.67
C GLN A 110 6.16 -34.55 -3.24
N LEU A 111 6.00 -35.83 -2.89
CA LEU A 111 6.90 -36.94 -3.28
C LEU A 111 6.95 -37.19 -4.80
N ARG A 112 5.91 -36.77 -5.53
CA ARG A 112 5.79 -36.99 -6.98
C ARG A 112 6.22 -35.80 -7.84
N CYS A 113 6.37 -34.62 -7.26
CA CYS A 113 6.74 -33.41 -7.98
C CYS A 113 7.86 -32.69 -7.23
N ASN A 114 9.10 -32.85 -7.70
CA ASN A 114 10.27 -32.17 -7.13
C ASN A 114 10.49 -30.77 -7.74
N LYS A 115 9.49 -30.18 -8.40
CA LYS A 115 9.59 -28.86 -9.04
C LYS A 115 8.71 -27.88 -8.27
N LEU A 116 9.28 -26.74 -7.89
CA LEU A 116 8.55 -25.65 -7.26
C LEU A 116 8.27 -24.59 -8.32
N HIS A 117 6.99 -24.23 -8.52
CA HIS A 117 6.61 -23.09 -9.35
C HIS A 117 5.83 -22.09 -8.49
N VAL A 118 6.44 -20.93 -8.25
CA VAL A 118 5.81 -19.80 -7.57
C VAL A 118 5.26 -18.85 -8.61
N ILE A 119 4.01 -18.45 -8.45
CA ILE A 119 3.37 -17.41 -9.25
C ILE A 119 3.12 -16.23 -8.32
N ASP A 120 3.68 -15.09 -8.66
CA ASP A 120 3.58 -13.86 -7.89
C ASP A 120 2.91 -12.78 -8.74
N PHE A 121 1.92 -12.16 -8.12
CA PHE A 121 1.06 -11.17 -8.75
C PHE A 121 1.55 -9.74 -8.48
N ASP A 122 2.57 -9.55 -7.63
CA ASP A 122 3.16 -8.25 -7.35
C ASP A 122 4.61 -8.40 -6.81
N ILE A 123 5.58 -8.50 -7.73
CA ILE A 123 7.00 -8.70 -7.37
C ILE A 123 7.61 -7.54 -6.59
N GLY A 124 7.06 -6.33 -6.72
CA GLY A 124 7.74 -5.12 -6.26
C GLY A 124 9.18 -5.01 -6.82
N GLN A 125 10.19 -5.09 -5.94
CA GLN A 125 11.62 -5.11 -6.30
C GLN A 125 12.26 -6.52 -6.23
N GLY A 126 11.49 -7.57 -5.96
CA GLY A 126 11.98 -8.96 -5.98
C GLY A 126 12.84 -9.39 -4.78
N GLY A 127 13.08 -8.52 -3.79
CA GLY A 127 13.92 -8.85 -2.62
C GLY A 127 13.44 -10.05 -1.81
N GLN A 128 12.14 -10.37 -1.83
CA GLN A 128 11.58 -11.52 -1.12
C GLN A 128 12.12 -12.87 -1.60
N TYR A 129 12.51 -12.99 -2.87
CA TYR A 129 12.92 -14.26 -3.48
C TYR A 129 14.28 -14.74 -3.04
N ILE A 130 15.17 -13.82 -2.63
CA ILE A 130 16.46 -14.20 -2.03
C ILE A 130 16.20 -15.05 -0.78
N ASN A 131 15.26 -14.62 0.07
CA ASN A 131 14.90 -15.34 1.29
C ASN A 131 14.20 -16.68 0.98
N LEU A 132 13.34 -16.71 -0.05
CA LEU A 132 12.68 -17.94 -0.47
C LEU A 132 13.69 -18.96 -0.99
N LEU A 133 14.58 -18.54 -1.89
CA LEU A 133 15.61 -19.41 -2.48
C LEU A 133 16.57 -19.92 -1.41
N HIS A 134 16.96 -19.06 -0.46
CA HIS A 134 17.75 -19.48 0.69
C HIS A 134 17.03 -20.56 1.51
N ALA A 135 15.78 -20.32 1.90
CA ALA A 135 15.02 -21.26 2.72
C ALA A 135 14.71 -22.59 1.98
N VAL A 136 14.48 -22.53 0.67
CA VAL A 136 14.39 -23.73 -0.20
C VAL A 136 15.73 -24.47 -0.25
N SER A 137 16.86 -23.75 -0.26
CA SER A 137 18.19 -24.36 -0.32
C SER A 137 18.59 -25.08 0.97
N GLU A 138 18.09 -24.62 2.12
CA GLU A 138 18.35 -25.18 3.46
C GLU A 138 17.51 -26.43 3.76
N ARG A 139 16.57 -26.79 2.90
CA ARG A 139 15.83 -28.05 3.03
C ARG A 139 16.75 -29.26 2.96
N ARG A 140 16.83 -29.98 4.08
CA ARG A 140 17.56 -31.25 4.18
C ARG A 140 16.92 -32.35 3.31
N ASN A 141 15.59 -32.41 3.27
CA ASN A 141 14.82 -33.40 2.51
C ASN A 141 13.81 -32.69 1.58
N GLY A 142 13.55 -33.26 0.40
CA GLY A 142 12.54 -32.72 -0.52
C GLY A 142 12.92 -31.37 -1.17
N LYS A 143 14.23 -31.10 -1.32
CA LYS A 143 14.70 -29.92 -2.07
C LYS A 143 14.26 -30.05 -3.54
N PRO A 144 13.58 -29.03 -4.09
CA PRO A 144 13.17 -29.09 -5.48
C PRO A 144 14.39 -29.05 -6.41
N THR A 145 14.36 -29.82 -7.50
CA THR A 145 15.41 -29.78 -8.53
C THR A 145 15.31 -28.57 -9.43
N MET A 146 14.17 -27.88 -9.41
CA MET A 146 13.94 -26.66 -10.15
C MET A 146 12.99 -25.76 -9.38
N VAL A 147 13.36 -24.48 -9.27
CA VAL A 147 12.48 -23.42 -8.81
C VAL A 147 12.19 -22.52 -10.00
N LYS A 148 10.91 -22.40 -10.36
CA LYS A 148 10.42 -21.45 -11.35
C LYS A 148 9.65 -20.36 -10.62
N ILE A 149 9.93 -19.11 -10.95
CA ILE A 149 9.17 -17.96 -10.48
C ILE A 149 8.56 -17.31 -11.71
N THR A 150 7.24 -17.17 -11.72
CA THR A 150 6.52 -16.41 -12.74
C THR A 150 5.92 -15.20 -12.08
N VAL A 151 6.20 -14.04 -12.66
CA VAL A 151 5.75 -12.76 -12.14
C VAL A 151 4.72 -12.22 -13.11
N ILE A 152 3.59 -11.78 -12.56
CA ILE A 152 2.61 -10.98 -13.26
C ILE A 152 2.88 -9.54 -12.85
N ALA A 153 3.41 -8.75 -13.78
CA ALA A 153 3.67 -7.34 -13.57
C ALA A 153 2.54 -6.52 -14.18
N ASP A 154 2.01 -5.55 -13.42
CA ASP A 154 1.17 -4.49 -13.96
C ASP A 154 2.10 -3.54 -14.73
N ASN A 155 2.11 -3.66 -16.07
CA ASN A 155 3.02 -2.92 -16.93
C ASN A 155 2.67 -1.42 -16.94
N GLY A 156 3.18 -0.69 -15.94
CA GLY A 156 3.26 0.77 -15.94
C GLY A 156 4.57 1.32 -16.56
N GLY A 157 5.34 0.52 -17.30
CA GLY A 157 6.58 0.94 -17.95
C GLY A 157 7.53 -0.22 -18.26
N ASP A 158 7.75 -0.43 -19.55
CA ASP A 158 8.40 -1.56 -20.25
C ASP A 158 9.91 -1.78 -19.94
N GLU A 159 10.43 -1.31 -18.79
CA GLU A 159 11.88 -1.33 -18.50
C GLU A 159 12.33 -2.28 -17.39
N ARG A 160 11.42 -2.83 -16.57
CA ARG A 160 11.82 -3.54 -15.33
C ARG A 160 12.28 -5.00 -15.49
N LEU A 161 11.93 -5.65 -16.60
CA LEU A 161 12.25 -7.07 -16.80
C LEU A 161 13.58 -7.32 -17.53
N LYS A 162 14.28 -6.26 -17.99
CA LYS A 162 15.53 -6.41 -18.75
C LYS A 162 16.80 -6.46 -17.91
N THR A 163 16.73 -6.28 -16.59
CA THR A 163 17.93 -6.14 -15.74
C THR A 163 18.21 -7.36 -14.84
N LEU A 164 17.45 -8.45 -14.95
CA LEU A 164 17.61 -9.62 -14.09
C LEU A 164 17.54 -10.94 -14.87
N ILE A 165 18.40 -11.08 -15.88
CA ILE A 165 18.91 -12.38 -16.37
C ILE A 165 20.39 -12.23 -16.66
#